data_AF-A0A821BT83-F1
#
_entry.id   AF-A0A821BT83-F1
#
_cell.length_a   1.000
_cell.length_b   1.000
_cell.length_c   1.000
_cell.angle_alpha   90.00
_cell.angle_beta   90.00
_cell.angle_gamma   90.00
#
_symmetry.space_group_name_H-M   'P 1'
#
loop_
_entity.id
_entity.type
_entity.pdbx_description
1 polymer ?
#
loop_
_entity_poly.entity_id
_entity_poly.type
_entity_poly.pdbx_seq_one_letter_code
_entity_poly.pdbx_strand_id
1 'polypeptide(L)'
;MTNQEEKIDSNLSTLRDNTNQLETRFDTLREDVISKLNECSDCIKSAKKLYHQATEMTTVLENKLVNASNEEKEWKDIKVKLATTSIKGRVKLDVGGEKFSTSVDTLTSEKNTFFTALFSKQWQLDKDPDDGSIFIDRNGKIFTYILEYLRTNAVPPNAMKDEIFLNSLVIEAEYFRLHSLIATLTNIYGFDETLLHPDHKKKLNEFYGKNNQRWQLIYKASRDGFDANAFHSRCNNKGPTMTIIQSNNNYLFGGYTAIPWTSNNVYANDTTAFLFTLTNPHNIPPTKYLDERYE
;
A
#
# COMPACT_ATOMS: atom_id res chain seq x y z
N MET A 1 19.81 -122.55 -0.86
CA MET A 1 19.22 -121.42 -0.12
C MET A 1 20.22 -120.31 0.11
N THR A 2 21.44 -120.61 0.55
CA THR A 2 22.50 -119.64 0.90
C THR A 2 22.93 -118.64 -0.22
N ASN A 3 23.10 -119.07 -1.48
CA ASN A 3 23.55 -118.19 -2.58
C ASN A 3 22.53 -117.10 -3.02
N GLN A 4 21.23 -117.28 -2.74
CA GLN A 4 20.20 -116.29 -3.10
C GLN A 4 20.05 -115.22 -2.02
N GLU A 5 20.19 -115.58 -0.74
CA GLU A 5 20.16 -114.65 0.39
C GLU A 5 21.34 -113.66 0.34
N GLU A 6 22.56 -114.14 0.09
CA GLU A 6 23.75 -113.27 -0.05
C GLU A 6 23.60 -112.24 -1.19
N LYS A 7 22.96 -112.63 -2.30
CA LYS A 7 22.71 -111.74 -3.44
C LYS A 7 21.64 -110.69 -3.12
N ILE A 8 20.64 -111.04 -2.31
CA ILE A 8 19.62 -110.12 -1.83
C ILE A 8 20.25 -109.12 -0.85
N ASP A 9 21.07 -109.56 0.09
CA ASP A 9 21.76 -108.69 1.05
C ASP A 9 22.74 -107.72 0.36
N SER A 10 23.48 -108.19 -0.65
CA SER A 10 24.35 -107.34 -1.46
C SER A 10 23.57 -106.26 -2.23
N ASN A 11 22.42 -106.62 -2.81
CA ASN A 11 21.55 -105.67 -3.49
C ASN A 11 20.93 -104.67 -2.51
N LEU A 12 20.50 -105.11 -1.32
CA LEU A 12 19.96 -104.25 -0.27
C LEU A 12 21.03 -103.28 0.27
N SER A 13 22.27 -103.72 0.44
CA SER A 13 23.40 -102.84 0.79
C SER A 13 23.61 -101.78 -0.28
N THR A 14 23.66 -102.19 -1.55
CA THR A 14 23.85 -101.26 -2.68
C THR A 14 22.70 -100.25 -2.77
N LEU A 15 21.45 -100.69 -2.56
CA LEU A 15 20.28 -99.80 -2.56
C LEU A 15 20.36 -98.78 -1.41
N ARG A 16 20.79 -99.23 -0.23
CA ARG A 16 20.98 -98.37 0.94
C ARG A 16 22.06 -97.32 0.70
N ASP A 17 23.19 -97.72 0.12
CA ASP A 17 24.28 -96.80 -0.21
C ASP A 17 23.86 -95.76 -1.26
N ASN A 18 23.10 -96.17 -2.28
CA ASN A 18 22.54 -95.26 -3.28
C ASN A 18 21.51 -94.30 -2.66
N THR A 19 20.69 -94.78 -1.72
CA THR A 19 19.71 -93.95 -1.00
C THR A 19 20.43 -92.90 -0.16
N ASN A 20 21.44 -93.29 0.61
CA ASN A 20 22.26 -92.37 1.42
C ASN A 20 22.99 -91.33 0.53
N GLN A 21 23.50 -91.73 -0.63
CA GLN A 21 24.13 -90.80 -1.59
C GLN A 21 23.10 -89.81 -2.17
N LEU A 22 21.90 -90.26 -2.49
CA LEU A 22 20.83 -89.40 -2.98
C LEU A 22 20.39 -88.40 -1.91
N GLU A 23 20.19 -88.84 -0.66
CA GLU A 23 19.89 -87.97 0.48
C GLU A 23 20.99 -86.90 0.64
N THR A 24 22.25 -87.30 0.62
CA THR A 24 23.40 -86.36 0.71
C THR A 24 23.39 -85.33 -0.42
N ARG A 25 23.10 -85.76 -1.67
CA ARG A 25 23.01 -84.84 -2.82
C ARG A 25 21.81 -83.90 -2.70
N PHE A 26 20.67 -84.39 -2.19
CA PHE A 26 19.49 -83.56 -1.95
C PHE A 26 19.76 -82.51 -0.88
N ASP A 27 20.41 -82.87 0.22
CA ASP A 27 20.79 -81.93 1.27
C ASP A 27 21.79 -80.89 0.77
N THR A 28 22.79 -81.31 0.00
CA THR A 28 23.76 -80.39 -0.63
C THR A 28 23.06 -79.39 -1.56
N LEU A 29 22.16 -79.89 -2.42
CA LEU A 29 21.40 -79.03 -3.35
C LEU A 29 20.47 -78.08 -2.59
N ARG A 30 19.86 -78.54 -1.50
CA ARG A 30 19.00 -77.73 -0.63
C ARG A 30 19.78 -76.57 -0.01
N GLU A 31 20.96 -76.84 0.55
CA GLU A 31 21.82 -75.79 1.13
C GLU A 31 22.30 -74.81 0.06
N ASP A 32 22.67 -75.28 -1.13
CA ASP A 32 23.07 -74.41 -2.26
C ASP A 32 21.92 -73.49 -2.71
N VAL A 33 20.68 -74.02 -2.79
CA VAL A 33 19.49 -73.23 -3.13
C VAL A 33 19.18 -72.20 -2.05
N ILE A 34 19.26 -72.56 -0.77
CA ILE A 34 19.05 -71.63 0.35
C ILE A 34 20.11 -70.52 0.34
N SER A 35 21.37 -70.87 0.11
CA SER A 35 22.47 -69.91 0.00
C SER A 35 22.21 -68.87 -1.10
N LYS A 36 21.88 -69.33 -2.31
CA LYS A 36 21.55 -68.43 -3.44
C LYS A 36 20.31 -67.58 -3.20
N LEU A 37 19.29 -68.12 -2.52
CA LEU A 37 18.10 -67.35 -2.13
C LEU A 37 18.45 -66.24 -1.14
N ASN A 38 19.35 -66.50 -0.20
CA ASN A 38 19.82 -65.50 0.76
C ASN A 38 20.65 -64.40 0.07
N GLU A 39 21.59 -64.76 -0.81
CA GLU A 39 22.35 -63.80 -1.61
C GLU A 39 21.43 -62.90 -2.45
N CYS A 40 20.40 -63.48 -3.08
CA CYS A 40 19.40 -62.73 -3.84
C CYS A 40 18.58 -61.78 -2.94
N SER A 41 18.17 -62.25 -1.75
CA SER A 41 17.46 -61.44 -0.76
C SER A 41 18.27 -60.23 -0.32
N ASP A 42 19.57 -60.40 -0.07
CA ASP A 42 20.46 -59.31 0.35
C ASP A 42 20.75 -58.32 -0.78
N CYS A 43 20.86 -58.81 -2.03
CA CYS A 43 20.91 -57.94 -3.21
C CYS A 43 19.65 -57.07 -3.33
N ILE A 44 18.46 -57.65 -3.14
CA ILE A 44 17.18 -56.92 -3.20
C ILE A 44 17.10 -55.86 -2.10
N LYS A 45 17.52 -56.17 -0.86
CA LYS A 45 17.56 -55.19 0.24
C LYS A 45 18.49 -54.01 -0.10
N SER A 46 19.66 -54.30 -0.66
CA SER A 46 20.64 -53.28 -1.05
C SER A 46 20.10 -52.38 -2.17
N ALA A 47 19.45 -52.97 -3.19
CA ALA A 47 18.82 -52.24 -4.27
C ALA A 47 17.69 -51.32 -3.77
N LYS A 48 16.85 -51.80 -2.84
CA LYS A 48 15.79 -50.98 -2.21
C LYS A 48 16.37 -49.78 -1.45
N LYS A 49 17.47 -49.97 -0.73
CA LYS A 49 18.16 -48.88 -0.02
C LYS A 49 18.68 -47.82 -0.98
N LEU A 50 19.33 -48.24 -2.07
CA LEU A 50 19.83 -47.33 -3.11
C LEU A 50 18.69 -46.56 -3.78
N TYR A 51 17.57 -47.24 -4.08
CA TYR A 51 16.38 -46.58 -4.63
C TYR A 51 15.84 -45.51 -3.68
N HIS A 52 15.74 -45.81 -2.38
CA HIS A 52 15.28 -44.84 -1.39
C HIS A 52 16.21 -43.62 -1.31
N GLN A 53 17.53 -43.84 -1.26
CA GLN A 53 18.52 -42.75 -1.29
C GLN A 53 18.42 -41.91 -2.57
N ALA A 54 18.18 -42.52 -3.72
CA ALA A 54 17.97 -41.81 -4.98
C ALA A 54 16.69 -40.96 -4.95
N THR A 55 15.60 -41.46 -4.36
CA THR A 55 14.37 -40.69 -4.21
C THR A 55 14.54 -39.48 -3.30
N GLU A 56 15.23 -39.63 -2.16
CA GLU A 56 15.54 -38.52 -1.24
C GLU A 56 16.41 -37.45 -1.93
N MET A 57 17.44 -37.88 -2.67
CA MET A 57 18.29 -36.98 -3.44
C MET A 57 17.49 -36.21 -4.50
N THR A 58 16.55 -36.87 -5.17
CA THR A 58 15.70 -36.25 -6.19
C THR A 58 14.85 -35.13 -5.57
N THR A 59 14.23 -35.38 -4.42
CA THR A 59 13.46 -34.36 -3.68
C THR A 59 14.32 -33.14 -3.30
N VAL A 60 15.57 -33.36 -2.87
CA VAL A 60 16.51 -32.27 -2.55
C VAL A 60 16.84 -31.44 -3.79
N LEU A 61 17.05 -32.08 -4.94
CA LEU A 61 17.34 -31.40 -6.21
C LEU A 61 16.13 -30.58 -6.70
N GLU A 62 14.92 -31.14 -6.61
CA GLU A 62 13.69 -30.44 -6.97
C GLU A 62 13.50 -29.17 -6.12
N ASN A 63 13.70 -29.26 -4.81
CA ASN A 63 13.62 -28.09 -3.92
C ASN A 63 14.67 -27.02 -4.27
N LYS A 64 15.91 -27.42 -4.58
CA LYS A 64 16.94 -26.47 -5.03
C LYS A 64 16.59 -25.80 -6.36
N LEU A 65 15.98 -26.55 -7.28
CA LEU A 65 15.54 -26.02 -8.57
C LEU A 65 14.43 -24.97 -8.41
N VAL A 66 13.46 -25.22 -7.52
CA VAL A 66 12.40 -24.26 -7.20
C VAL A 66 12.98 -22.99 -6.58
N ASN A 67 13.90 -23.11 -5.62
CA ASN A 67 14.55 -21.97 -5.00
C ASN A 67 15.34 -21.13 -6.01
N ALA A 68 16.16 -21.77 -6.85
CA ALA A 68 16.91 -21.09 -7.90
C ALA A 68 15.99 -20.38 -8.90
N SER A 69 14.85 -21.01 -9.26
CA SER A 69 13.83 -20.39 -10.12
C SER A 69 13.20 -19.15 -9.48
N ASN A 70 12.95 -19.18 -8.17
CA ASN A 70 12.42 -18.03 -7.44
C ASN A 70 13.45 -16.89 -7.36
N GLU A 71 14.72 -17.20 -7.06
CA GLU A 71 15.80 -16.21 -7.09
C GLU A 71 15.96 -15.59 -8.48
N GLU A 72 15.88 -16.38 -9.56
CA GLU A 72 15.95 -15.86 -10.93
C GLU A 72 14.82 -14.88 -11.25
N LYS A 73 13.60 -15.12 -10.73
CA LYS A 73 12.47 -14.19 -10.88
C LYS A 73 12.73 -12.88 -10.14
N GLU A 74 13.17 -12.94 -8.89
CA GLU A 74 13.53 -11.74 -8.12
C GLU A 74 14.63 -10.93 -8.80
N TRP A 75 15.66 -11.60 -9.33
CA TRP A 75 16.73 -10.95 -10.08
C TRP A 75 16.26 -10.32 -11.38
N LYS A 76 15.28 -10.91 -12.08
CA LYS A 76 14.65 -10.29 -13.26
C LYS A 76 13.94 -9.00 -12.88
N ASP A 77 13.17 -9.00 -11.79
CA ASP A 77 12.47 -7.80 -11.32
C ASP A 77 13.44 -6.69 -10.89
N ILE A 78 14.54 -7.05 -10.22
CA ILE A 78 15.62 -6.11 -9.86
C ILE A 78 16.26 -5.52 -11.13
N LYS A 79 16.54 -6.34 -12.16
CA LYS A 79 17.09 -5.85 -13.43
C LYS A 79 16.14 -4.91 -14.15
N VAL A 80 14.84 -5.20 -14.15
CA VAL A 80 13.81 -4.29 -14.72
C VAL A 80 13.81 -2.97 -13.96
N LYS A 81 13.78 -3.01 -12.62
CA LYS A 81 13.85 -1.81 -11.78
C LYS A 81 15.12 -0.99 -12.07
N LEU A 82 16.29 -1.62 -12.12
CA LEU A 82 17.56 -0.96 -12.43
C LEU A 82 17.57 -0.36 -13.85
N ALA A 83 16.98 -1.02 -14.83
CA ALA A 83 16.85 -0.49 -16.18
C ALA A 83 15.90 0.72 -16.24
N THR A 84 14.82 0.73 -15.45
CA THR A 84 13.93 1.89 -15.30
C THR A 84 14.55 3.03 -14.47
N THR A 85 15.59 2.76 -13.67
CA THR A 85 16.40 3.80 -12.99
C THR A 85 17.26 4.61 -13.98
N SER A 86 17.16 4.36 -15.28
CA SER A 86 17.84 5.12 -16.33
C SER A 86 17.63 6.64 -16.14
N ILE A 87 18.74 7.38 -16.19
CA ILE A 87 18.85 8.83 -15.99
C ILE A 87 18.06 9.64 -17.06
N LYS A 88 17.55 8.98 -18.10
CA LYS A 88 16.71 9.60 -19.14
C LYS A 88 15.36 9.99 -18.54
N GLY A 89 15.08 11.30 -18.48
CA GLY A 89 13.81 11.83 -17.98
C GLY A 89 13.88 12.39 -16.56
N ARG A 90 15.07 12.58 -15.98
CA ARG A 90 15.23 13.34 -14.73
C ARG A 90 14.85 14.81 -14.97
N VAL A 91 14.06 15.37 -14.05
CA VAL A 91 13.65 16.77 -14.02
C VAL A 91 13.98 17.38 -12.66
N LYS A 92 14.36 18.66 -12.68
CA LYS A 92 14.55 19.47 -11.48
C LYS A 92 13.34 20.38 -11.30
N LEU A 93 12.87 20.50 -10.08
CA LEU A 93 11.78 21.39 -9.70
C LEU A 93 12.25 22.33 -8.59
N ASP A 94 11.73 23.55 -8.60
CA ASP A 94 11.78 24.47 -7.48
C ASP A 94 10.34 24.70 -7.02
N VAL A 95 9.99 24.22 -5.83
CA VAL A 95 8.64 24.32 -5.29
C VAL A 95 8.64 25.26 -4.11
N GLY A 96 8.31 26.54 -4.35
CA GLY A 96 8.31 27.59 -3.33
C GLY A 96 9.67 27.81 -2.67
N GLY A 97 10.77 27.61 -3.39
CA GLY A 97 12.15 27.74 -2.92
C GLY A 97 12.82 26.41 -2.52
N GLU A 98 12.04 25.34 -2.35
CA GLU A 98 12.57 24.00 -2.05
C GLU A 98 12.92 23.26 -3.35
N LYS A 99 14.18 22.84 -3.50
CA LYS A 99 14.68 22.20 -4.72
C LYS A 99 14.48 20.69 -4.69
N PHE A 100 13.88 20.13 -5.75
CA PHE A 100 13.63 18.69 -5.91
C PHE A 100 14.25 18.16 -7.20
N SER A 101 14.60 16.88 -7.20
CA SER A 101 15.00 16.13 -8.38
C SER A 101 14.25 14.81 -8.43
N THR A 102 13.59 14.50 -9.54
CA THR A 102 12.81 13.26 -9.74
C THR A 102 12.73 12.90 -11.23
N SER A 103 12.00 11.86 -11.63
CA SER A 103 11.71 11.57 -13.03
C SER A 103 10.37 12.13 -13.48
N VAL A 104 10.24 12.41 -14.78
CA VAL A 104 8.93 12.72 -15.41
C VAL A 104 7.95 11.59 -15.16
N ASP A 105 8.37 10.33 -15.28
CA ASP A 105 7.53 9.15 -15.03
C ASP A 105 6.91 9.14 -13.63
N THR A 106 7.66 9.53 -12.59
CA THR A 106 7.12 9.68 -11.23
C THR A 106 6.06 10.78 -11.17
N LEU A 107 6.34 11.95 -11.76
CA LEU A 107 5.38 13.06 -11.73
C LEU A 107 4.11 12.75 -12.53
N THR A 108 4.23 11.94 -13.59
CA THR A 108 3.12 11.54 -14.46
C THR A 108 2.60 10.13 -14.17
N SER A 109 2.86 9.58 -12.98
CA SER A 109 2.42 8.23 -12.60
C SER A 109 0.88 8.13 -12.52
N GLU A 110 0.21 9.22 -12.18
CA GLU A 110 -1.25 9.36 -12.22
C GLU A 110 -1.68 10.22 -13.42
N LYS A 111 -2.73 9.78 -14.12
CA LYS A 111 -3.29 10.47 -15.31
C LYS A 111 -4.20 11.63 -14.93
N ASN A 112 -4.34 12.61 -15.83
CA ASN A 112 -5.24 13.76 -15.67
C ASN A 112 -4.92 14.65 -14.46
N THR A 113 -3.63 14.76 -14.13
CA THR A 113 -3.11 15.58 -13.04
C THR A 113 -2.45 16.86 -13.57
N PHE A 114 -2.16 17.79 -12.67
CA PHE A 114 -1.34 18.97 -12.97
C PHE A 114 -0.04 18.60 -13.70
N PHE A 115 0.65 17.56 -13.25
CA PHE A 115 1.93 17.15 -13.83
C PHE A 115 1.79 16.56 -15.23
N THR A 116 0.73 15.79 -15.50
CA THR A 116 0.49 15.29 -16.85
C THR A 116 0.19 16.41 -17.84
N ALA A 117 -0.47 17.48 -17.37
CA ALA A 117 -0.64 18.69 -18.17
C ALA A 117 0.70 19.41 -18.32
N LEU A 118 1.46 19.61 -17.24
CA LEU A 118 2.76 20.29 -17.24
C LEU A 118 3.76 19.67 -18.22
N PHE A 119 3.85 18.35 -18.27
CA PHE A 119 4.75 17.62 -19.17
C PHE A 119 4.10 17.21 -20.49
N SER A 120 2.87 17.66 -20.76
CA SER A 120 2.34 17.59 -22.12
C SER A 120 3.15 18.52 -23.02
N LYS A 121 3.37 18.14 -24.28
CA LYS A 121 4.14 18.95 -25.26
C LYS A 121 3.46 20.28 -25.65
N GLN A 122 2.48 20.72 -24.88
CA GLN A 122 1.63 21.87 -25.16
C GLN A 122 2.11 23.15 -24.46
N TRP A 123 3.04 23.05 -23.50
CA TRP A 123 3.49 24.20 -22.73
C TRP A 123 4.95 24.54 -23.05
N GLN A 124 5.21 25.80 -23.38
CA GLN A 124 6.56 26.36 -23.36
C GLN A 124 6.85 26.75 -21.92
N LEU A 125 7.57 25.89 -21.19
CA LEU A 125 7.92 26.12 -19.80
C LEU A 125 9.20 26.96 -19.72
N ASP A 126 9.09 28.11 -19.08
CA ASP A 126 10.24 28.88 -18.65
C ASP A 126 10.96 28.07 -17.55
N LYS A 127 12.24 27.77 -17.81
CA LYS A 127 13.11 27.09 -16.86
C LYS A 127 14.06 28.10 -16.27
N ASP A 128 14.47 27.86 -15.04
CA ASP A 128 15.53 28.61 -14.39
C ASP A 128 16.78 28.61 -15.30
N PRO A 129 17.35 29.78 -15.64
CA PRO A 129 18.47 29.87 -16.57
C PRO A 129 19.75 29.22 -16.05
N ASP A 130 19.92 29.17 -14.73
CA ASP A 130 21.17 28.73 -14.10
C ASP A 130 21.19 27.21 -13.94
N ASP A 131 20.09 26.61 -13.47
CA ASP A 131 20.06 25.17 -13.15
C ASP A 131 19.05 24.33 -13.96
N GLY A 132 18.19 24.99 -14.75
CA GLY A 132 17.17 24.36 -15.59
C GLY A 132 15.94 23.85 -14.83
N SER A 133 15.74 24.24 -13.57
CA SER A 133 14.58 23.85 -12.77
C SER A 133 13.29 24.52 -13.24
N ILE A 134 12.17 23.81 -13.08
CA ILE A 134 10.83 24.36 -13.31
C ILE A 134 10.31 24.89 -11.97
N PHE A 135 9.93 26.17 -11.93
CA PHE A 135 9.37 26.78 -10.73
C PHE A 135 7.88 26.48 -10.59
N ILE A 136 7.47 26.15 -9.36
CA ILE A 136 6.10 25.89 -8.94
C ILE A 136 5.88 26.69 -7.66
N ASP A 137 5.02 27.69 -7.71
CA ASP A 137 4.75 28.58 -6.57
C ASP A 137 3.81 27.94 -5.55
N ARG A 138 4.28 26.90 -4.86
CA ARG A 138 3.52 26.08 -3.88
C ARG A 138 4.37 25.71 -2.66
N ASN A 139 3.76 25.08 -1.66
CA ASN A 139 4.44 24.70 -0.43
C ASN A 139 5.38 23.49 -0.64
N GLY A 140 6.68 23.76 -0.79
CA GLY A 140 7.70 22.73 -0.98
C GLY A 140 7.81 21.69 0.14
N LYS A 141 7.55 22.07 1.40
CA LYS A 141 7.59 21.13 2.54
C LYS A 141 6.52 20.07 2.40
N ILE A 142 5.29 20.46 2.05
CA ILE A 142 4.20 19.52 1.80
C ILE A 142 4.44 18.75 0.51
N PHE A 143 5.02 19.39 -0.51
CA PHE A 143 5.33 18.74 -1.77
C PHE A 143 6.26 17.53 -1.60
N THR A 144 7.12 17.49 -0.59
CA THR A 144 7.91 16.30 -0.23
C THR A 144 7.04 15.04 -0.10
N TYR A 145 5.87 15.19 0.51
CA TYR A 145 4.93 14.09 0.76
C TYR A 145 4.05 13.79 -0.45
N ILE A 146 3.71 14.81 -1.24
CA ILE A 146 3.08 14.62 -2.56
C ILE A 146 4.00 13.78 -3.46
N LEU A 147 5.29 14.11 -3.49
CA LEU A 147 6.27 13.39 -4.29
C LEU A 147 6.47 11.96 -3.79
N GLU A 148 6.44 11.74 -2.48
CA GLU A 148 6.53 10.39 -1.91
C GLU A 148 5.29 9.54 -2.24
N TYR A 149 4.10 10.14 -2.20
CA TYR A 149 2.88 9.50 -2.69
C TYR A 149 3.02 9.10 -4.16
N LEU A 150 3.50 10.00 -5.03
CA LEU A 150 3.66 9.72 -6.46
C LEU A 150 4.67 8.60 -6.76
N ARG A 151 5.65 8.38 -5.87
CA ARG A 151 6.63 7.28 -5.98
C ARG A 151 6.08 5.94 -5.52
N THR A 152 5.31 5.94 -4.44
CA THR A 152 4.91 4.71 -3.72
C THR A 152 3.46 4.31 -3.98
N ASN A 153 2.65 5.24 -4.48
CA ASN A 153 1.20 5.17 -4.52
C ASN A 153 0.56 4.88 -3.15
N ALA A 154 1.23 5.27 -2.06
CA ALA A 154 0.79 5.06 -0.69
C ALA A 154 0.65 6.38 0.06
N VAL A 155 -0.35 6.46 0.96
CA VAL A 155 -0.54 7.64 1.81
C VAL A 155 0.69 7.81 2.72
N PRO A 156 1.24 9.02 2.83
CA PRO A 156 2.39 9.26 3.69
C PRO A 156 2.08 8.88 5.15
N PRO A 157 2.94 8.08 5.82
CA PRO A 157 2.64 7.53 7.15
C PRO A 157 2.46 8.59 8.24
N ASN A 158 3.04 9.79 8.06
CA ASN A 158 2.90 10.90 9.01
C ASN A 158 1.57 11.66 8.88
N ALA A 159 0.77 11.40 7.83
CA ALA A 159 -0.53 12.05 7.63
C ALA A 159 -1.51 11.81 8.79
N MET A 160 -1.28 10.77 9.62
CA MET A 160 -2.16 10.39 10.73
C MET A 160 -1.98 11.20 12.02
N LYS A 161 -0.88 11.96 12.20
CA LYS A 161 -0.50 12.48 13.53
C LYS A 161 -0.73 13.97 13.73
N ASP A 162 -0.90 14.74 12.66
CA ASP A 162 -0.97 16.19 12.70
C ASP A 162 -2.07 16.69 11.76
N GLU A 163 -3.12 17.27 12.34
CA GLU A 163 -4.28 17.76 11.61
C GLU A 163 -3.93 18.94 10.69
N ILE A 164 -3.04 19.83 11.13
CA ILE A 164 -2.58 20.97 10.33
C ILE A 164 -1.82 20.44 9.12
N PHE A 165 -0.97 19.44 9.33
CA PHE A 165 -0.25 18.77 8.25
C PHE A 165 -1.20 18.09 7.27
N LEU A 166 -2.18 17.32 7.75
CA LEU A 166 -3.15 16.63 6.90
C LEU A 166 -3.95 17.62 6.04
N ASN A 167 -4.42 18.72 6.63
CA ASN A 167 -5.13 19.76 5.88
C ASN A 167 -4.23 20.39 4.81
N SER A 168 -2.97 20.66 5.16
CA SER A 168 -1.97 21.18 4.21
C SER A 168 -1.73 20.20 3.06
N LEU A 169 -1.68 18.89 3.35
CA LEU A 169 -1.53 17.84 2.33
C LEU A 169 -2.73 17.75 1.39
N VAL A 170 -3.96 17.83 1.92
CA VAL A 170 -5.19 17.83 1.11
C VAL A 170 -5.21 19.03 0.16
N ILE A 171 -4.83 20.22 0.61
CA ILE A 171 -4.78 21.43 -0.22
C ILE A 171 -3.80 21.27 -1.38
N GLU A 172 -2.59 20.78 -1.12
CA GLU A 172 -1.63 20.54 -2.19
C GLU A 172 -2.09 19.43 -3.14
N ALA A 173 -2.73 18.37 -2.62
CA ALA A 173 -3.32 17.32 -3.45
C ALA A 173 -4.45 17.85 -4.35
N GLU A 174 -5.30 18.76 -3.86
CA GLU A 174 -6.32 19.46 -4.64
C GLU A 174 -5.67 20.32 -5.74
N TYR A 175 -4.64 21.09 -5.40
CA TYR A 175 -3.91 21.93 -6.36
C TYR A 175 -3.28 21.08 -7.49
N PHE A 176 -2.59 20.00 -7.14
CA PHE A 176 -1.95 19.10 -8.12
C PHE A 176 -2.93 18.14 -8.81
N ARG A 177 -4.23 18.19 -8.45
CA ARG A 177 -5.30 17.36 -9.01
C ARG A 177 -5.09 15.85 -8.80
N LEU A 178 -4.59 15.46 -7.62
CA LEU A 178 -4.34 14.06 -7.25
C LEU A 178 -5.62 13.43 -6.67
N HIS A 179 -6.58 13.14 -7.55
CA HIS A 179 -7.91 12.66 -7.17
C HIS A 179 -7.84 11.35 -6.38
N SER A 180 -6.93 10.45 -6.72
CA SER A 180 -6.76 9.16 -6.05
C SER A 180 -6.27 9.33 -4.60
N LEU A 181 -5.32 10.24 -4.38
CA LEU A 181 -4.86 10.59 -3.04
C LEU A 181 -5.99 11.23 -2.22
N ILE A 182 -6.69 12.22 -2.77
CA ILE A 182 -7.81 12.89 -2.07
C ILE A 182 -8.87 11.87 -1.67
N ALA A 183 -9.29 11.00 -2.59
CA ALA A 183 -10.29 9.98 -2.31
C ALA A 183 -9.84 9.03 -1.19
N THR A 184 -8.56 8.66 -1.19
CA THR A 184 -7.99 7.79 -0.16
C THR A 184 -7.91 8.50 1.20
N LEU A 185 -7.48 9.76 1.24
CA LEU A 185 -7.50 10.58 2.45
C LEU A 185 -8.93 10.77 2.98
N THR A 186 -9.89 11.07 2.12
CA THR A 186 -11.32 11.16 2.49
C THR A 186 -11.83 9.86 3.09
N ASN A 187 -11.53 8.71 2.47
CA ASN A 187 -11.98 7.41 2.97
C ASN A 187 -11.35 7.04 4.33
N ILE A 188 -10.07 7.35 4.53
CA ILE A 188 -9.36 7.03 5.77
C ILE A 188 -9.76 7.99 6.90
N TYR A 189 -9.95 9.28 6.61
CA TYR A 189 -10.04 10.33 7.64
C TYR A 189 -11.42 11.00 7.73
N GLY A 190 -12.38 10.65 6.87
CA GLY A 190 -13.76 11.16 6.95
C GLY A 190 -13.92 12.64 6.60
N PHE A 191 -13.01 13.21 5.79
CA PHE A 191 -13.20 14.54 5.21
C PHE A 191 -14.33 14.49 4.18
N ASP A 192 -15.49 15.10 4.51
CA ASP A 192 -16.36 15.58 3.43
C ASP A 192 -15.63 16.72 2.70
N GLU A 193 -16.09 17.14 1.53
CA GLU A 193 -15.46 18.17 0.68
C GLU A 193 -15.27 19.57 1.35
N THR A 194 -15.51 19.68 2.67
CA THR A 194 -15.31 20.86 3.50
C THR A 194 -13.90 20.92 4.09
N LEU A 195 -13.52 22.12 4.56
CA LEU A 195 -12.26 22.39 5.26
C LEU A 195 -12.21 21.77 6.68
N LEU A 196 -13.26 21.04 7.10
CA LEU A 196 -13.52 20.73 8.50
C LEU A 196 -13.35 19.23 8.81
N HIS A 197 -12.42 18.94 9.70
CA HIS A 197 -12.35 17.68 10.42
C HIS A 197 -13.62 17.44 11.27
N PRO A 198 -14.02 16.17 11.55
CA PRO A 198 -15.15 15.86 12.42
C PRO A 198 -15.13 16.57 13.79
N ASP A 199 -13.95 16.74 14.39
CA ASP A 199 -13.81 17.44 15.69
C ASP A 199 -14.11 18.93 15.58
N HIS A 200 -13.73 19.58 14.48
CA HIS A 200 -14.14 20.95 14.19
C HIS A 200 -15.65 21.07 14.07
N LYS A 201 -16.30 20.14 13.36
CA LYS A 201 -17.78 20.14 13.23
C LYS A 201 -18.45 19.98 14.58
N LYS A 202 -17.94 19.08 15.42
CA LYS A 202 -18.40 18.90 16.80
C LYS A 202 -18.26 20.21 17.59
N LYS A 203 -17.10 20.86 17.52
CA LYS A 203 -16.86 22.13 18.22
C LYS A 203 -17.75 23.27 17.73
N LEU A 204 -17.95 23.39 16.41
CA LEU A 204 -18.86 24.39 15.85
C LEU A 204 -20.30 24.15 16.30
N ASN A 205 -20.72 22.90 16.42
CA ASN A 205 -22.03 22.54 16.96
C ASN A 205 -22.16 22.88 18.46
N GLU A 206 -21.09 22.70 19.24
CA GLU A 206 -21.02 23.18 20.64
C GLU A 206 -21.16 24.71 20.71
N PHE A 207 -20.42 25.46 19.87
CA PHE A 207 -20.51 26.92 19.82
C PHE A 207 -21.88 27.44 19.42
N TYR A 208 -22.54 26.75 18.49
CA TYR A 208 -23.90 27.03 18.08
C TYR A 208 -24.95 26.65 19.14
N GLY A 209 -24.60 25.79 20.11
CA GLY A 209 -25.50 25.34 21.17
C GLY A 209 -26.41 24.17 20.77
N LYS A 210 -26.16 23.50 19.64
CA LYS A 210 -26.88 22.29 19.22
C LYS A 210 -25.91 21.23 18.70
N ASN A 211 -25.56 20.28 19.57
CA ASN A 211 -24.54 19.24 19.31
C ASN A 211 -24.79 18.40 18.06
N ASN A 212 -26.06 18.17 17.70
CA ASN A 212 -26.46 17.36 16.54
C ASN A 212 -26.87 18.19 15.32
N GLN A 213 -26.47 19.47 15.26
CA GLN A 213 -26.75 20.32 14.11
C GLN A 213 -26.07 19.76 12.86
N ARG A 214 -26.82 19.69 11.76
CA ARG A 214 -26.29 19.39 10.43
C ARG A 214 -26.21 20.68 9.64
N TRP A 215 -25.03 20.99 9.15
CA TRP A 215 -24.76 22.12 8.28
C TRP A 215 -24.71 21.65 6.83
N GLN A 216 -25.26 22.44 5.92
CA GLN A 216 -25.17 22.21 4.49
C GLN A 216 -24.16 23.18 3.89
N LEU A 217 -23.19 22.66 3.13
CA LEU A 217 -22.25 23.49 2.37
C LEU A 217 -22.98 24.16 1.21
N ILE A 218 -23.28 25.46 1.34
CA ILE A 218 -23.95 26.25 0.30
C ILE A 218 -22.98 27.00 -0.63
N TYR A 219 -21.75 27.23 -0.18
CA TYR A 219 -20.71 27.96 -0.92
C TYR A 219 -19.31 27.49 -0.51
N LYS A 220 -18.41 27.29 -1.48
CA LYS A 220 -16.97 27.06 -1.28
C LYS A 220 -16.20 27.89 -2.31
N ALA A 221 -15.38 28.83 -1.87
CA ALA A 221 -14.71 29.77 -2.77
C ALA A 221 -13.86 29.08 -3.86
N SER A 222 -13.16 27.98 -3.53
CA SER A 222 -12.38 27.22 -4.52
C SER A 222 -13.23 26.44 -5.54
N ARG A 223 -14.52 26.22 -5.26
CA ARG A 223 -15.49 25.61 -6.18
C ARG A 223 -16.29 26.65 -6.96
N ASP A 224 -16.72 27.71 -6.28
CA ASP A 224 -17.74 28.64 -6.76
C ASP A 224 -17.17 30.00 -7.22
N GLY A 225 -15.89 30.27 -6.95
CA GLY A 225 -15.24 31.57 -7.21
C GLY A 225 -15.00 32.36 -5.93
N PHE A 226 -13.97 33.21 -5.92
CA PHE A 226 -13.55 33.99 -4.75
C PHE A 226 -14.18 35.39 -4.67
N ASP A 227 -14.95 35.81 -5.68
CA ASP A 227 -15.55 37.13 -5.73
C ASP A 227 -16.85 37.24 -4.92
N ALA A 228 -17.22 38.46 -4.55
CA ALA A 228 -18.42 38.73 -3.76
C ALA A 228 -19.72 38.32 -4.48
N ASN A 229 -19.77 38.38 -5.82
CA ASN A 229 -20.95 38.01 -6.58
C ASN A 229 -21.19 36.50 -6.50
N ALA A 230 -20.14 35.69 -6.60
CA ALA A 230 -20.19 34.25 -6.39
C ALA A 230 -20.76 33.91 -5.01
N PHE A 231 -20.25 34.55 -3.95
CA PHE A 231 -20.76 34.39 -2.59
C PHE A 231 -22.25 34.76 -2.50
N HIS A 232 -22.62 35.97 -2.91
CA HIS A 232 -23.99 36.46 -2.79
C HIS A 232 -25.00 35.66 -3.62
N SER A 233 -24.60 35.14 -4.79
CA SER A 233 -25.45 34.27 -5.63
C SER A 233 -25.84 32.96 -4.93
N ARG A 234 -25.01 32.48 -4.01
CA ARG A 234 -25.19 31.23 -3.27
C ARG A 234 -25.78 31.43 -1.88
N CYS A 235 -25.37 32.48 -1.18
CA CYS A 235 -25.60 32.67 0.26
C CYS A 235 -26.75 33.62 0.60
N ASN A 236 -27.18 34.50 -0.31
CA ASN A 236 -28.26 35.44 -0.02
C ASN A 236 -29.56 34.70 0.34
N ASN A 237 -30.25 35.20 1.37
CA ASN A 237 -31.53 34.66 1.86
C ASN A 237 -31.48 33.19 2.34
N LYS A 238 -30.29 32.65 2.68
CA LYS A 238 -30.14 31.26 3.17
C LYS A 238 -30.03 31.11 4.70
N GLY A 239 -29.80 32.21 5.42
CA GLY A 239 -29.39 32.20 6.84
C GLY A 239 -30.30 31.42 7.79
N PRO A 240 -29.80 30.96 8.96
CA PRO A 240 -28.50 31.28 9.59
C PRO A 240 -27.29 30.64 8.87
N THR A 241 -26.11 31.26 8.96
CA THR A 241 -24.88 30.74 8.32
C THR A 241 -23.67 30.69 9.26
N MET A 242 -22.85 29.64 9.10
CA MET A 242 -21.52 29.51 9.70
C MET A 242 -20.49 29.71 8.58
N THR A 243 -19.72 30.78 8.65
CA THR A 243 -18.67 31.08 7.67
C THR A 243 -17.33 30.59 8.21
N ILE A 244 -16.62 29.79 7.43
CA ILE A 244 -15.28 29.29 7.76
C ILE A 244 -14.29 29.86 6.76
N ILE A 245 -13.21 30.42 7.28
CA ILE A 245 -12.11 31.03 6.53
C ILE A 245 -10.85 30.23 6.84
N GLN A 246 -10.13 29.86 5.78
CA GLN A 246 -8.78 29.34 5.89
C GLN A 246 -7.80 30.41 5.42
N SER A 247 -6.84 30.76 6.27
CA SER A 247 -5.74 31.65 5.87
C SER A 247 -4.71 30.92 5.00
N ASN A 248 -3.81 31.69 4.37
CA ASN A 248 -2.66 31.16 3.63
C ASN A 248 -1.72 30.30 4.50
N ASN A 249 -1.76 30.49 5.82
CA ASN A 249 -1.01 29.70 6.80
C ASN A 249 -1.83 28.54 7.40
N ASN A 250 -2.92 28.15 6.74
CA ASN A 250 -3.79 27.03 7.10
C ASN A 250 -4.54 27.14 8.44
N TYR A 251 -4.60 28.34 9.02
CA TYR A 251 -5.43 28.61 10.19
C TYR A 251 -6.90 28.74 9.83
N LEU A 252 -7.76 28.10 10.62
CA LEU A 252 -9.21 28.07 10.47
C LEU A 252 -9.86 28.94 11.52
N PHE A 253 -10.65 29.91 11.07
CA PHE A 253 -11.41 30.83 11.90
C PHE A 253 -12.65 31.28 11.13
N GLY A 254 -13.51 32.07 11.77
CA GLY A 254 -14.68 32.58 11.08
C GLY A 254 -15.70 33.17 12.02
N GLY A 255 -16.95 33.13 11.58
CA GLY A 255 -18.05 33.70 12.31
C GLY A 255 -19.39 33.07 11.96
N TYR A 256 -20.32 33.22 12.89
CA TYR A 256 -21.71 32.84 12.76
C TYR A 256 -22.58 34.08 12.72
N THR A 257 -23.64 34.04 11.91
CA THR A 257 -24.76 34.97 12.01
C THR A 257 -26.08 34.25 11.77
N ALA A 258 -27.10 34.61 12.56
CA ALA A 258 -28.48 34.24 12.37
C ALA A 258 -29.15 35.03 11.24
N ILE A 259 -28.63 36.22 10.91
CA ILE A 259 -29.22 37.11 9.93
C ILE A 259 -28.83 36.67 8.51
N PRO A 260 -29.80 36.49 7.59
CA PRO A 260 -29.51 36.18 6.21
C PRO A 260 -28.72 37.27 5.50
N TRP A 261 -27.75 36.87 4.68
CA TRP A 261 -27.02 37.77 3.79
C TRP A 261 -27.96 38.41 2.76
N THR A 262 -27.70 39.68 2.44
CA THR A 262 -28.38 40.43 1.37
C THR A 262 -27.37 41.27 0.60
N SER A 263 -27.72 41.68 -0.62
CA SER A 263 -26.89 42.58 -1.45
C SER A 263 -27.32 44.05 -1.33
N ASN A 264 -28.01 44.41 -0.25
CA ASN A 264 -28.57 45.75 -0.05
C ASN A 264 -27.53 46.75 0.47
N ASN A 265 -26.32 46.29 0.80
CA ASN A 265 -25.22 47.10 1.31
C ASN A 265 -25.57 47.89 2.59
N VAL A 266 -26.33 47.26 3.50
CA VAL A 266 -26.74 47.82 4.79
C VAL A 266 -26.27 46.91 5.93
N TYR A 267 -25.84 47.50 7.04
CA TYR A 267 -25.54 46.77 8.26
C TYR A 267 -26.81 46.17 8.88
N ALA A 268 -26.69 44.95 9.39
CA ALA A 268 -27.75 44.30 10.16
C ALA A 268 -27.25 43.99 11.57
N ASN A 269 -28.14 44.08 12.55
CA ASN A 269 -27.83 43.74 13.94
C ASN A 269 -28.21 42.29 14.23
N ASP A 270 -27.30 41.56 14.85
CA ASP A 270 -27.47 40.17 15.27
C ASP A 270 -26.86 39.96 16.65
N THR A 271 -27.70 39.92 17.69
CA THR A 271 -27.25 39.70 19.06
C THR A 271 -26.80 38.27 19.33
N THR A 272 -26.99 37.35 18.37
CA THR A 272 -26.53 35.97 18.46
C THR A 272 -25.26 35.70 17.64
N ALA A 273 -24.78 36.71 16.91
CA ALA A 273 -23.55 36.59 16.14
C ALA A 273 -22.34 36.37 17.05
N PHE A 274 -21.39 35.60 16.55
CA PHE A 274 -20.12 35.36 17.25
C PHE A 274 -19.00 35.10 16.27
N LEU A 275 -17.78 35.41 16.68
CA LEU A 275 -16.56 35.01 15.99
C LEU A 275 -15.99 33.76 16.66
N PHE A 276 -15.16 33.01 15.93
CA PHE A 276 -14.46 31.87 16.50
C PHE A 276 -13.10 31.65 15.84
N THR A 277 -12.21 30.98 16.56
CA THR A 277 -11.03 30.32 16.02
C THR A 277 -11.13 28.82 16.25
N LEU A 278 -10.70 28.02 15.28
CA LEU A 278 -10.53 26.58 15.40
C LEU A 278 -9.04 26.23 15.46
N THR A 279 -8.23 26.83 14.59
CA THR A 279 -6.77 26.76 14.61
C THR A 279 -6.18 28.16 14.42
N ASN A 280 -5.02 28.42 15.02
CA ASN A 280 -4.37 29.75 15.02
C ASN A 280 -2.87 29.62 15.32
N PRO A 281 -2.05 30.65 15.03
CA PRO A 281 -0.59 30.61 15.23
C PRO A 281 -0.14 30.54 16.69
N HIS A 282 -1.06 30.78 17.63
CA HIS A 282 -0.76 30.82 19.05
C HIS A 282 -1.18 29.53 19.78
N ASN A 283 -1.61 28.50 19.03
CA ASN A 283 -2.11 27.23 19.58
C ASN A 283 -3.24 27.43 20.63
N ILE A 284 -4.01 28.51 20.50
CA ILE A 284 -5.20 28.71 21.33
C ILE A 284 -6.18 27.59 20.94
N PRO A 285 -6.75 26.85 21.91
CA PRO A 285 -7.74 25.83 21.60
C PRO A 285 -8.95 26.46 20.90
N PRO A 286 -9.77 25.68 20.19
CA PRO A 286 -10.98 26.20 19.57
C PRO A 286 -11.80 27.05 20.54
N THR A 287 -11.97 28.33 20.22
CA THR A 287 -12.55 29.34 21.11
C THR A 287 -13.60 30.16 20.39
N LYS A 288 -14.71 30.43 21.09
CA LYS A 288 -15.81 31.29 20.67
C LYS A 288 -15.66 32.67 21.34
N TYR A 289 -15.83 33.73 20.57
CA TYR A 289 -15.77 35.11 21.02
C TYR A 289 -17.15 35.76 20.85
N LEU A 290 -17.68 36.29 21.94
CA LEU A 290 -18.94 37.02 21.99
C LEU A 290 -18.67 38.52 21.97
N ASP A 291 -19.67 39.30 21.56
CA ASP A 291 -19.63 40.75 21.71
C ASP A 291 -19.97 41.12 23.17
N GLU A 292 -19.00 41.68 23.90
CA GLU A 292 -19.11 42.06 25.32
C GLU A 292 -20.23 43.08 25.60
N ARG A 293 -20.81 43.71 24.58
CA ARG A 293 -21.92 44.66 24.73
C ARG A 293 -23.27 44.01 25.08
N TYR A 294 -23.33 42.68 25.10
CA TYR A 294 -24.56 41.92 25.35
C TYR A 294 -24.43 40.85 26.45
N GLU A 295 -23.37 40.91 27.28
CA GLU A 295 -23.25 40.12 28.53
C GLU A 295 -23.93 40.78 29.74
#